data_AF-A0A7C1B4X6-F1
#
_entry.id   AF-A0A7C1B4X6-F1
#
_cell.length_a   1.000
_cell.length_b   1.000
_cell.length_c   1.000
_cell.angle_alpha   90.00
_cell.angle_beta   90.00
_cell.angle_gamma   90.00
#
_symmetry.space_group_name_H-M   'P 1'
#
loop_
_entity.id
_entity.type
_entity.pdbx_description
1 polymer ?
#
loop_
_entity_poly.entity_id
_entity_poly.type
_entity_poly.pdbx_seq_one_letter_code
_entity_poly.pdbx_strand_id
1 'polypeptide(L)'
;MDERGIKDSLIAGEQERLCELVRGALEDGDSAKAILDVMIEGMSVVGDRFQRKEIFIPEVLLSARAMTSATDILKPILAKS
;
A
#
# COMPACT_ATOMS: atom_id res chain seq x y z
N MET A 1 0.62 -11.11 8.37
CA MET A 1 0.71 -10.24 7.18
C MET A 1 1.54 -10.82 6.01
N ASP A 2 1.02 -10.77 4.77
CA ASP A 2 1.82 -10.96 3.54
C ASP A 2 2.40 -9.63 3.05
N GLU A 3 3.59 -9.27 3.55
CA GLU A 3 4.25 -7.99 3.23
C GLU A 3 4.60 -7.85 1.75
N ARG A 4 4.98 -8.96 1.10
CA ARG A 4 5.38 -8.96 -0.31
C ARG A 4 4.16 -8.72 -1.18
N GLY A 5 3.06 -9.44 -0.92
CA GLY A 5 1.79 -9.23 -1.62
C GLY A 5 1.30 -7.79 -1.52
N ILE A 6 1.40 -7.16 -0.34
CA ILE A 6 1.01 -5.76 -0.13
C ILE A 6 1.89 -4.83 -0.97
N LYS A 7 3.22 -4.99 -0.91
CA LYS A 7 4.16 -4.16 -1.69
C LYS A 7 3.95 -4.33 -3.19
N ASP A 8 3.84 -5.56 -3.68
CA ASP A 8 3.69 -5.85 -5.10
C ASP A 8 2.36 -5.32 -5.64
N SER A 9 1.25 -5.52 -4.91
CA SER A 9 -0.06 -4.98 -5.28
C SER A 9 -0.06 -3.45 -5.31
N LEU A 10 0.64 -2.81 -4.37
CA LEU A 10 0.79 -1.36 -4.34
C LEU A 10 1.60 -0.85 -5.54
N ILE A 11 2.74 -1.47 -5.83
CA ILE A 11 3.61 -1.08 -6.95
C ILE A 11 2.91 -1.30 -8.30
N ALA A 12 2.12 -2.36 -8.43
CA ALA A 12 1.32 -2.64 -9.61
C ALA A 12 0.06 -1.76 -9.70
N GLY A 13 -0.31 -1.05 -8.63
CA GLY A 13 -1.53 -0.25 -8.58
C GLY A 13 -2.82 -1.09 -8.52
N GLU A 14 -2.73 -2.35 -8.07
CA GLU A 14 -3.84 -3.29 -7.90
C GLU A 14 -4.65 -2.92 -6.65
N GLN A 15 -5.50 -1.88 -6.77
CA GLN A 15 -6.26 -1.32 -5.65
C GLN A 15 -7.11 -2.37 -4.91
N GLU A 16 -7.88 -3.20 -5.63
CA GLU A 16 -8.79 -4.18 -5.01
C GLU A 16 -8.01 -5.21 -4.18
N ARG A 17 -6.99 -5.82 -4.80
CA ARG A 17 -6.12 -6.79 -4.14
C ARG A 17 -5.37 -6.21 -2.95
N LEU A 18 -4.86 -4.98 -3.07
CA LEU A 18 -4.21 -4.29 -1.96
C LEU A 18 -5.19 -4.10 -0.79
N CYS A 19 -6.42 -3.68 -1.05
CA CYS A 19 -7.43 -3.52 -0.01
C CYS A 19 -7.80 -4.86 0.66
N GLU A 20 -7.88 -5.94 -0.10
CA GLU A 20 -8.11 -7.29 0.43
C GLU A 20 -6.98 -7.73 1.36
N LEU A 21 -5.72 -7.58 0.94
CA LEU A 21 -4.56 -7.93 1.75
C LEU A 21 -4.47 -7.10 3.03
N VAL A 22 -4.78 -5.81 2.95
CA VAL A 22 -4.80 -4.90 4.10
C VAL A 22 -5.90 -5.29 5.09
N ARG A 23 -7.10 -5.63 4.61
CA ARG A 23 -8.19 -6.12 5.48
C ARG A 23 -7.82 -7.45 6.12
N GLY A 24 -7.30 -8.39 5.34
CA GLY A 24 -6.86 -9.70 5.86
C GLY A 24 -5.79 -9.54 6.94
N ALA A 25 -4.80 -8.67 6.74
CA ALA A 25 -3.78 -8.39 7.75
C ALA A 25 -4.38 -7.81 9.05
N LEU A 26 -5.35 -6.90 8.94
CA LEU A 26 -6.07 -6.40 10.13
C LEU A 26 -6.86 -7.49 10.84
N GLU A 27 -7.51 -8.39 10.08
CA GLU A 27 -8.26 -9.53 10.63
C GLU A 27 -7.34 -10.54 11.31
N ASP A 28 -6.12 -10.73 10.80
CA ASP A 28 -5.07 -11.55 11.39
C ASP A 28 -4.45 -10.93 12.68
N GLY A 29 -4.86 -9.71 13.03
CA GLY A 29 -4.40 -9.00 14.23
C GLY A 29 -3.13 -8.18 14.04
N ASP A 30 -2.67 -7.99 12.79
CA ASP A 30 -1.56 -7.10 12.50
C ASP A 30 -1.93 -5.63 12.80
N SER A 31 -0.97 -4.87 13.32
CA SER A 31 -1.23 -3.47 13.66
C SER A 31 -1.41 -2.61 12.41
N ALA A 32 -2.38 -1.69 12.42
CA ALA A 32 -2.59 -0.74 11.32
C ALA A 32 -1.34 0.09 11.00
N LYS A 33 -0.48 0.36 12.00
CA LYS A 33 0.79 1.04 11.83
C LYS A 33 1.79 0.19 11.03
N ALA A 34 1.95 -1.08 11.38
CA ALA A 34 2.85 -1.99 10.65
C ALA A 34 2.44 -2.16 9.18
N ILE A 35 1.12 -2.26 8.92
CA ILE A 35 0.60 -2.33 7.55
C ILE A 35 0.94 -1.04 6.78
N LEU A 36 0.73 0.12 7.42
CA LEU A 36 1.08 1.41 6.82
C LEU A 36 2.58 1.53 6.52
N ASP A 37 3.45 1.09 7.44
CA ASP A 37 4.90 1.12 7.27
C ASP A 37 5.32 0.30 6.04
N VAL A 38 4.72 -0.88 5.83
CA VAL A 38 4.97 -1.72 4.65
C VAL A 38 4.45 -1.06 3.36
N MET A 39 3.32 -0.36 3.41
CA MET A 39 2.83 0.42 2.26
C MET A 39 3.78 1.58 1.92
N ILE A 40 4.37 2.23 2.92
CA ILE A 40 5.36 3.31 2.73
C ILE A 40 6.62 2.74 2.07
N GLU A 41 7.12 1.59 2.51
CA GLU A 41 8.23 0.89 1.85
C GLU A 41 7.92 0.58 0.38
N GLY A 42 6.71 0.11 0.09
CA GLY A 42 6.26 -0.12 -1.29
C GLY A 42 6.28 1.15 -2.13
N MET A 43 5.84 2.27 -1.55
CA MET A 43 5.86 3.57 -2.23
C MET A 43 7.28 4.11 -2.44
N SER A 44 8.24 3.80 -1.56
CA SER A 44 9.66 4.11 -1.80
C SER A 44 10.16 3.42 -3.06
N VAL A 45 9.79 2.16 -3.30
CA VAL A 45 10.15 1.43 -4.52
C VAL A 45 9.55 2.08 -5.77
N VAL A 46 8.29 2.52 -5.71
CA VAL A 46 7.66 3.29 -6.81
C VAL A 46 8.46 4.57 -7.10
N GLY A 47 8.86 5.31 -6.06
CA GLY A 47 9.71 6.50 -6.19
C GLY A 47 11.04 6.21 -6.87
N ASP A 48 11.74 5.15 -6.46
CA ASP A 48 13.02 4.74 -7.04
C ASP A 48 12.87 4.34 -8.52
N ARG A 49 11.82 3.58 -8.87
CA ARG A 49 11.52 3.21 -10.27
C ARG A 49 11.22 4.43 -11.13
N PHE A 50 10.50 5.41 -10.58
CA PHE A 50 10.23 6.67 -11.28
C PHE A 50 11.52 7.47 -11.52
N GLN A 51 12.39 7.59 -10.51
CA GLN A 51 13.70 8.23 -10.66
C GLN A 51 14.60 7.54 -11.69
N ARG A 52 14.52 6.21 -11.76
CA ARG A 52 15.25 5.36 -12.73
C ARG A 52 14.59 5.35 -14.12
N LYS A 53 13.50 6.09 -14.34
CA LYS A 53 12.72 6.14 -15.59
C LYS A 53 12.18 4.77 -16.04
N GLU A 54 11.92 3.88 -15.08
CA GLU A 54 11.32 2.56 -15.34
C GLU A 54 9.79 2.62 -15.39
N ILE A 55 9.19 3.61 -14.72
CA ILE A 55 7.75 3.89 -14.73
C ILE A 55 7.51 5.39 -14.97
N PHE A 56 6.29 5.75 -15.38
CA PHE A 56 5.90 7.12 -15.67
C PHE A 56 4.85 7.62 -14.67
N ILE A 57 4.43 8.88 -14.86
CA ILE A 57 3.44 9.53 -13.99
C ILE A 57 2.13 8.71 -13.89
N PRO A 58 1.57 8.13 -14.97
CA PRO A 58 0.35 7.32 -14.86
C PRO A 58 0.45 6.16 -13.87
N GLU A 59 1.57 5.43 -13.86
CA GLU A 59 1.81 4.30 -12.96
C GLU A 59 1.99 4.77 -11.51
N VAL A 60 2.68 5.90 -11.30
CA VAL A 60 2.81 6.52 -9.98
C VAL A 60 1.45 6.95 -9.45
N LEU A 61 0.61 7.56 -10.28
CA LEU A 61 -0.75 7.96 -9.91
C LEU A 61 -1.64 6.76 -9.57
N LEU A 62 -1.50 5.66 -10.30
CA LEU A 62 -2.23 4.43 -10.02
C LEU A 62 -1.84 3.84 -8.65
N SER A 63 -0.53 3.78 -8.38
CA SER A 63 0.01 3.33 -7.09
C SER A 63 -0.46 4.23 -5.94
N ALA A 64 -0.42 5.55 -6.13
CA ALA A 64 -0.88 6.53 -5.15
C ALA A 64 -2.38 6.41 -4.86
N ARG A 65 -3.20 6.15 -5.89
CA ARG A 65 -4.64 5.92 -5.73
C ARG A 65 -4.91 4.63 -4.94
N ALA A 66 -4.22 3.54 -5.28
CA ALA A 66 -4.31 2.28 -4.54
C ALA A 66 -3.94 2.47 -3.06
N MET A 67 -2.82 3.16 -2.79
CA MET A 67 -2.38 3.48 -1.43
C MET A 67 -3.41 4.31 -0.67
N THR A 68 -4.05 5.29 -1.33
CA THR A 68 -5.09 6.13 -0.70
C THR A 68 -6.27 5.28 -0.25
N SER A 69 -6.79 4.41 -1.13
CA SER A 69 -7.91 3.53 -0.80
C SER A 69 -7.59 2.55 0.32
N ALA A 70 -6.38 2.00 0.34
CA ALA A 70 -5.92 1.13 1.42
C ALA A 70 -5.74 1.89 2.74
N THR A 71 -5.22 3.13 2.70
CA THR A 71 -5.07 3.98 3.89
C THR A 71 -6.42 4.37 4.49
N ASP A 72 -7.47 4.56 3.68
CA ASP A 72 -8.81 4.84 4.17
C ASP A 72 -9.37 3.73 5.08
N ILE A 73 -8.93 2.47 4.88
CA ILE A 73 -9.26 1.34 5.75
C ILE A 73 -8.52 1.46 7.10
N LEU A 74 -7.27 1.94 7.08
CA LEU A 74 -6.42 2.08 8.26
C LEU A 74 -6.78 3.31 9.11
N LYS A 75 -7.21 4.42 8.49
CA LYS A 75 -7.55 5.70 9.14
C LYS A 75 -8.40 5.56 10.42
N PRO A 76 -9.56 4.86 10.42
CA PRO A 76 -10.39 4.77 11.62
C PRO A 76 -9.74 4.00 12.78
N ILE A 77 -8.75 3.15 12.50
CA ILE A 77 -8.02 2.36 13.50
C ILE A 77 -6.87 3.20 14.07
N LEU A 78 -6.13 3.88 13.18
CA LEU A 78 -5.05 4.78 13.55
C LEU A 78 -5.54 5.99 14.35
N ALA A 79 -6.73 6.51 14.05
CA ALA A 79 -7.33 7.64 14.77
C ALA A 79 -7.89 7.27 16.16
N LYS A 80 -8.07 5.98 16.44
CA LYS A 80 -8.55 5.46 17.75
C LYS A 80 -7.41 5.02 18.66
N SER A 81 -6.15 5.15 18.22
CA SER A 81 -4.95 4.78 18.97
C SER A 81 -4.33 5.97 19.70
#